data_AF-A0A6N8XCT6-F1
#
_entry.id   AF-A0A6N8XCT6-F1
#
_cell.length_a   1.000
_cell.length_b   1.000
_cell.length_c   1.000
_cell.angle_alpha   90.00
_cell.angle_beta   90.00
_cell.angle_gamma   90.00
#
_symmetry.space_group_name_H-M   'P 1'
#
loop_
_entity.id
_entity.type
_entity.pdbx_description
1 polymer ?
#
loop_
_entity_poly.entity_id
_entity_poly.type
_entity_poly.pdbx_seq_one_letter_code
_entity_poly.pdbx_strand_id
1 'polypeptide(L)'
;MAFGADDLVLTSGRFVDNAPRVSDYTFEDIYYQSLRTRETDYLTAADYIWRWDTDWFWCSKNLGAQQPLIRRLLGRERLGSRFYQKVMRWNSRWRLLETAERLAGYRRESIIQDVDLPLATAPEFLGLFMREVGVVPVWICPVRHRSGISSPLFPAPADRYVNFGFWDTLRFRIGYPTGHFNRIVEQAVTDLGGIKSLYSSSFYPEQEFHRMYGGDAYRELKESYDPGGALGELYDKCVRAR
;
A
#
# COMPACT_ATOMS: atom_id res chain seq x y z
N MET A 1 4.11 -12.57 2.13
CA MET A 1 4.38 -11.32 2.86
C MET A 1 5.86 -11.29 3.19
N ALA A 2 6.52 -10.13 3.11
CA ALA A 2 7.91 -9.96 3.52
C ALA A 2 8.00 -9.13 4.80
N PHE A 3 8.85 -9.56 5.73
CA PHE A 3 9.21 -8.87 6.97
C PHE A 3 10.67 -8.40 6.97
N GLY A 4 11.39 -8.70 5.90
CA GLY A 4 12.75 -8.31 5.60
C GLY A 4 13.12 -8.85 4.20
N ALA A 5 14.36 -8.63 3.76
CA ALA A 5 14.82 -9.13 2.46
C ALA A 5 14.78 -10.68 2.39
N ASP A 6 15.20 -11.34 3.48
CA ASP A 6 15.28 -12.81 3.58
C ASP A 6 14.24 -13.41 4.53
N ASP A 7 13.27 -12.61 5.01
CA ASP A 7 12.19 -13.04 5.90
C ASP A 7 10.86 -12.96 5.16
N LEU A 8 10.46 -14.09 4.57
CA LEU A 8 9.30 -14.23 3.72
C LEU A 8 8.37 -15.31 4.28
N VAL A 9 7.10 -14.96 4.44
CA VAL A 9 6.04 -15.90 4.82
C VAL A 9 5.08 -16.10 3.65
N LEU A 10 4.94 -17.36 3.22
CA LEU A 10 3.93 -17.78 2.27
C LEU A 10 2.75 -18.38 3.02
N THR A 11 1.56 -17.81 2.81
CA THR A 11 0.32 -18.32 3.39
C THR A 11 -0.50 -19.00 2.32
N SER A 12 -0.87 -20.26 2.56
CA SER A 12 -1.88 -20.99 1.77
C SER A 12 -3.05 -21.36 2.68
N GLY A 13 -4.22 -21.58 2.09
CA GLY A 13 -5.44 -21.88 2.84
C GLY A 13 -6.32 -22.86 2.10
N ARG A 14 -7.08 -23.64 2.87
CA ARG A 14 -8.12 -24.55 2.38
C ARG A 14 -9.28 -24.56 3.37
N PHE A 15 -10.49 -24.86 2.87
CA PHE A 15 -11.63 -25.10 3.76
C PHE A 15 -11.48 -26.44 4.48
N VAL A 16 -11.95 -26.48 5.72
CA VAL A 16 -12.01 -27.68 6.56
C VAL A 16 -13.35 -27.70 7.29
N ASP A 17 -13.91 -28.90 7.49
CA ASP A 17 -15.20 -29.04 8.17
C ASP A 17 -15.09 -28.87 9.69
N ASN A 18 -13.92 -29.21 10.25
CA ASN A 18 -13.67 -29.16 11.69
C ASN A 18 -12.30 -28.53 11.98
N ALA A 19 -12.25 -27.65 12.98
CA ALA A 19 -11.04 -27.00 13.45
C ALA A 19 -10.90 -27.18 14.98
N PRO A 20 -9.72 -27.51 15.52
CA PRO A 20 -9.53 -27.68 16.96
C PRO A 20 -9.79 -26.40 17.77
N ARG A 21 -9.40 -25.25 17.22
CA ARG A 21 -9.60 -23.91 17.79
C ARG A 21 -9.54 -22.88 16.68
N VAL A 22 -10.40 -21.86 16.74
CA VAL A 22 -10.34 -20.68 15.86
C VAL A 22 -9.67 -19.50 16.56
N SER A 23 -8.93 -18.70 15.79
CA SER A 23 -8.31 -17.46 16.25
C SER A 23 -9.25 -16.26 16.11
N ASP A 24 -9.16 -15.31 17.04
CA ASP A 24 -9.87 -14.02 16.99
C ASP A 24 -8.84 -12.88 16.82
N TYR A 25 -8.78 -12.32 15.62
CA TYR A 25 -7.92 -11.16 15.32
C TYR A 25 -8.67 -9.83 15.35
N THR A 26 -9.90 -9.82 15.86
CA THR A 26 -10.72 -8.61 15.87
C THR A 26 -10.48 -7.75 17.11
N PHE A 27 -9.72 -8.25 18.10
CA PHE A 27 -9.29 -7.45 19.26
C PHE A 27 -7.85 -7.75 19.68
N GLU A 28 -7.53 -8.55 20.70
CA GLU A 28 -6.18 -8.52 21.30
C GLU A 28 -5.05 -8.99 20.37
N ASP A 29 -5.28 -10.06 19.61
CA ASP A 29 -4.29 -10.60 18.67
C ASP A 29 -4.29 -9.83 17.35
N ILE A 30 -3.13 -9.79 16.67
CA ILE A 30 -2.93 -9.06 15.41
C ILE A 30 -2.54 -10.05 14.31
N TYR A 31 -3.35 -10.12 13.25
CA TYR A 31 -3.22 -11.14 12.20
C TYR A 31 -1.83 -11.17 11.56
N TYR A 32 -1.32 -10.03 11.09
CA TYR A 32 -0.04 -10.03 10.37
C TYR A 32 1.15 -10.42 11.26
N GLN A 33 1.05 -10.24 12.57
CA GLN A 33 2.10 -10.65 13.52
C GLN A 33 2.08 -12.16 13.75
N SER A 34 0.91 -12.80 13.65
CA SER A 34 0.79 -14.25 13.81
C SER A 34 1.43 -15.02 12.67
N LEU A 35 1.57 -14.41 11.49
CA LEU A 35 2.19 -15.03 10.31
C LEU A 35 3.62 -15.54 10.56
N ARG A 36 4.37 -14.91 11.47
CA ARG A 36 5.75 -15.35 11.81
C ARG A 36 5.80 -16.36 12.96
N THR A 37 4.73 -16.50 13.72
CA THR A 37 4.72 -17.29 14.97
C THR A 37 3.84 -18.53 14.89
N ARG A 38 2.95 -18.62 13.89
CA ARG A 38 2.02 -19.72 13.69
C ARG A 38 2.25 -20.39 12.34
N GLU A 39 2.57 -21.67 12.38
CA GLU A 39 2.67 -22.50 11.17
C GLU A 39 1.29 -22.84 10.59
N THR A 40 0.31 -23.08 11.47
CA THR A 40 -1.08 -23.37 11.08
C THR A 40 -2.02 -22.54 11.93
N ASP A 41 -3.05 -21.98 11.30
CA ASP A 41 -4.07 -21.19 11.97
C ASP A 41 -5.44 -21.46 11.36
N TYR A 42 -6.48 -21.42 12.20
CA TYR A 42 -7.85 -21.66 11.77
C TYR A 42 -8.69 -20.42 12.04
N LEU A 43 -9.42 -19.99 11.03
CA LEU A 43 -10.34 -18.85 11.10
C LEU A 43 -11.68 -19.31 10.54
N THR A 44 -12.76 -18.70 11.01
CA THR A 44 -14.04 -18.81 10.29
C THR A 44 -13.89 -18.16 8.91
N ALA A 45 -14.74 -18.52 7.95
CA ALA A 45 -14.72 -17.87 6.62
C ALA A 45 -14.90 -16.35 6.73
N ALA A 46 -15.76 -15.90 7.66
CA ALA A 46 -15.97 -14.49 7.94
C ALA A 46 -14.69 -13.83 8.47
N ASP A 47 -14.08 -14.40 9.51
CA ASP A 47 -12.85 -13.84 10.10
C ASP A 47 -11.71 -13.84 9.09
N TYR A 48 -11.61 -14.86 8.23
CA TYR A 48 -10.62 -14.87 7.16
C TYR A 48 -10.84 -13.70 6.19
N ILE A 49 -12.06 -13.45 5.73
CA ILE A 49 -12.35 -12.34 4.80
C ILE A 49 -12.02 -10.99 5.46
N TRP A 50 -12.36 -10.81 6.74
CA TRP A 50 -12.25 -9.53 7.46
C TRP A 50 -10.96 -9.34 8.24
N ARG A 51 -10.02 -10.30 8.23
CA ARG A 51 -8.78 -10.29 9.02
C ARG A 51 -7.89 -9.06 8.86
N TRP A 52 -8.05 -8.33 7.75
CA TRP A 52 -7.28 -7.13 7.44
C TRP A 52 -8.03 -5.81 7.71
N ASP A 53 -9.33 -5.85 8.00
CA ASP A 53 -10.07 -4.63 8.38
C ASP A 53 -9.66 -4.16 9.78
N THR A 54 -9.57 -5.11 10.72
CA THR A 54 -8.95 -4.83 12.02
C THR A 54 -7.48 -4.52 11.80
N ASP A 55 -7.00 -3.46 12.46
CA ASP A 55 -5.67 -2.87 12.29
C ASP A 55 -5.40 -2.18 10.94
N TRP A 56 -6.39 -2.19 10.04
CA TRP A 56 -6.29 -1.70 8.65
C TRP A 56 -4.96 -2.13 8.03
N PHE A 57 -4.85 -3.45 7.84
CA PHE A 57 -3.63 -4.19 7.57
C PHE A 57 -2.64 -4.21 8.75
N TRP A 58 -1.79 -3.18 8.83
CA TRP A 58 -0.83 -2.96 9.91
C TRP A 58 -0.66 -1.48 10.25
N CYS A 59 -1.52 -0.62 9.70
CA CYS A 59 -1.48 0.82 9.89
C CYS A 59 -1.71 1.22 11.36
N SER A 60 -2.26 0.32 12.17
CA SER A 60 -2.44 0.49 13.61
C SER A 60 -1.17 0.84 14.38
N LYS A 61 0.01 0.44 13.88
CA LYS A 61 1.29 0.85 14.46
C LYS A 61 1.45 2.37 14.55
N ASN A 62 0.92 3.10 13.56
CA ASN A 62 1.05 4.56 13.48
C ASN A 62 0.18 5.29 14.52
N LEU A 63 -0.80 4.61 15.14
CA LEU A 63 -1.57 5.11 16.28
C LEU A 63 -1.11 4.53 17.62
N GLY A 64 -0.05 3.72 17.64
CA GLY A 64 0.37 2.97 18.83
C GLY A 64 -0.61 1.88 19.27
N ALA A 65 -1.63 1.57 18.46
CA ALA A 65 -2.71 0.62 18.77
C ALA A 65 -2.27 -0.85 18.80
N GLN A 66 -0.98 -1.11 18.55
CA GLN A 66 -0.34 -2.42 18.74
C GLN A 66 0.21 -2.61 20.16
N GLN A 67 0.32 -1.53 20.95
CA GLN A 67 0.68 -1.62 22.36
C GLN A 67 -0.54 -2.09 23.18
N PRO A 68 -0.44 -3.13 24.02
CA PRO A 68 -1.60 -3.74 24.68
C PRO A 68 -2.46 -2.75 25.47
N LEU A 69 -1.84 -1.79 26.18
CA LEU A 69 -2.55 -0.79 26.97
C LEU A 69 -3.34 0.20 26.09
N ILE A 70 -2.73 0.69 25.01
CA ILE A 70 -3.38 1.61 24.06
C ILE A 70 -4.50 0.88 23.33
N ARG A 71 -4.26 -0.38 22.92
CA ARG A 71 -5.24 -1.22 22.24
C ARG A 71 -6.49 -1.44 23.08
N ARG A 72 -6.32 -1.75 24.37
CA ARG A 72 -7.42 -1.89 25.33
C ARG A 72 -8.18 -0.59 25.55
N LEU A 73 -7.48 0.54 25.58
CA LEU A 73 -8.10 1.87 25.71
C LEU A 73 -8.92 2.26 24.47
N LEU A 74 -8.43 1.94 23.26
CA LEU A 74 -9.15 2.19 22.02
C LEU A 74 -10.42 1.32 21.92
N GLY A 75 -10.32 0.06 22.31
CA GLY A 75 -11.42 -0.90 22.24
C GLY A 75 -11.67 -1.44 20.82
N ARG A 76 -12.39 -2.56 20.72
CA ARG A 76 -12.64 -3.32 19.48
C ARG A 76 -13.16 -2.46 18.32
N GLU A 77 -14.15 -1.60 18.59
CA GLU A 77 -14.84 -0.79 17.57
C GLU A 77 -13.96 0.28 16.91
N ARG A 78 -12.81 0.62 17.52
CA ARG A 78 -11.91 1.67 17.04
C ARG A 78 -10.66 1.12 16.37
N LEU A 79 -10.62 -0.18 16.10
CA LEU A 79 -9.50 -0.83 15.41
C LEU A 79 -9.74 -1.06 13.92
N GLY A 80 -10.95 -0.79 13.42
CA GLY A 80 -11.30 -0.96 11.99
C GLY A 80 -11.00 0.25 11.11
N SER A 81 -10.96 0.03 9.80
CA SER A 81 -10.63 1.02 8.75
C SER A 81 -11.42 2.35 8.86
N ARG A 82 -12.70 2.28 9.23
CA ARG A 82 -13.58 3.46 9.39
C ARG A 82 -13.06 4.45 10.43
N PHE A 83 -12.56 3.95 11.56
CA PHE A 83 -12.01 4.79 12.63
C PHE A 83 -10.68 5.42 12.20
N TYR A 84 -9.79 4.64 11.58
CA TYR A 84 -8.51 5.15 11.04
C TYR A 84 -8.74 6.29 10.05
N GLN A 85 -9.65 6.12 9.09
CA GLN A 85 -9.97 7.19 8.14
C GLN A 85 -10.51 8.45 8.82
N LYS A 86 -11.26 8.32 9.93
CA LYS A 86 -11.73 9.47 10.71
C LYS A 86 -10.56 10.20 11.37
N VAL A 87 -9.63 9.46 11.99
CA VAL A 87 -8.44 10.02 12.64
C VAL A 87 -7.52 10.70 11.62
N MET A 88 -7.25 10.07 10.49
CA MET A 88 -6.42 10.65 9.43
C MET A 88 -7.00 11.94 8.88
N ARG A 89 -8.31 11.97 8.59
CA ARG A 89 -9.03 13.18 8.14
C ARG A 89 -8.99 14.30 9.18
N TRP A 90 -9.11 13.96 10.46
CA TRP A 90 -8.98 14.94 11.53
C TRP A 90 -7.55 15.50 11.59
N ASN A 91 -6.53 14.63 11.56
CA ASN A 91 -5.13 15.06 11.60
C ASN A 91 -4.74 15.91 10.38
N SER A 92 -5.21 15.57 9.17
CA SER A 92 -4.93 16.37 7.97
C SER A 92 -5.60 17.75 8.02
N ARG A 93 -6.76 17.87 8.67
CA ARG A 93 -7.45 19.15 8.87
C ARG A 93 -6.69 20.09 9.81
N TRP A 94 -6.16 19.57 10.91
CA TRP A 94 -5.53 20.40 11.95
C TRP A 94 -4.01 20.50 11.82
N ARG A 95 -3.36 19.60 11.08
CA ARG A 95 -1.90 19.55 10.82
C ARG A 95 -1.04 19.66 12.08
N LEU A 96 -1.58 19.31 13.25
CA LEU A 96 -0.91 19.47 14.55
C LEU A 96 0.35 18.61 14.61
N LEU A 97 0.23 17.36 14.17
CA LEU A 97 1.33 16.41 14.13
C LEU A 97 2.44 16.88 13.19
N GLU A 98 2.08 17.33 11.99
CA GLU A 98 3.02 17.85 11.00
C GLU A 98 3.76 19.10 11.52
N THR A 99 3.05 19.99 12.22
CA THR A 99 3.62 21.20 12.80
C THR A 99 4.59 20.87 13.92
N ALA A 100 4.19 20.02 14.87
CA ALA A 100 5.04 19.58 15.98
C ALA A 100 6.32 18.89 15.49
N GLU A 101 6.22 18.05 14.46
CA GLU A 101 7.39 17.38 13.90
C GLU A 101 8.35 18.32 13.20
N ARG A 102 7.82 19.29 12.43
CA ARG A 102 8.67 20.29 11.78
C ARG A 102 9.44 21.10 12.80
N LEU A 103 8.80 21.51 13.89
CA LEU A 103 9.46 22.20 15.00
C LEU A 103 10.54 21.32 15.65
N ALA A 104 10.33 20.00 15.72
CA ALA A 104 11.33 19.06 16.20
C ALA A 104 12.42 18.71 15.17
N GLY A 105 12.40 19.30 13.96
CA GLY A 105 13.39 19.04 12.92
C GLY A 105 13.13 17.80 12.06
N TYR A 106 11.90 17.26 12.08
CA TYR A 106 11.51 16.06 11.36
C TYR A 106 10.41 16.32 10.32
N ARG A 107 10.34 15.43 9.33
CA ARG A 107 9.23 15.30 8.39
C ARG A 107 8.76 13.86 8.34
N ARG A 108 7.50 13.71 7.93
CA ARG A 108 6.90 12.43 7.61
C ARG A 108 6.53 12.36 6.15
N GLU A 109 6.70 11.19 5.55
CA GLU A 109 6.26 10.88 4.20
C GLU A 109 5.45 9.59 4.23
N SER A 110 4.25 9.66 3.65
CA SER A 110 3.40 8.47 3.53
C SER A 110 3.90 7.64 2.36
N ILE A 111 4.20 6.38 2.64
CA ILE A 111 4.60 5.36 1.68
C ILE A 111 3.46 4.34 1.64
N ILE A 112 2.39 4.73 0.96
CA ILE A 112 1.17 3.95 0.77
C ILE A 112 1.04 3.71 -0.73
N GLN A 113 1.45 2.54 -1.21
CA GLN A 113 1.38 2.23 -2.64
C GLN A 113 1.21 0.74 -2.88
N ASP A 114 0.64 0.43 -4.04
CA ASP A 114 0.68 -0.89 -4.67
C ASP A 114 1.41 -0.76 -6.00
N VAL A 115 2.40 -1.61 -6.23
CA VAL A 115 3.21 -1.62 -7.45
C VAL A 115 3.29 -3.02 -8.03
N ASP A 116 3.16 -3.13 -9.35
CA ASP A 116 3.23 -4.39 -10.08
C ASP A 116 4.57 -4.45 -10.82
N LEU A 117 5.35 -5.50 -10.58
CA LEU A 117 6.62 -5.72 -11.26
C LEU A 117 6.69 -7.08 -11.94
N PRO A 118 7.32 -7.20 -13.11
CA PRO A 118 7.60 -8.49 -13.73
C PRO A 118 8.25 -9.46 -12.75
N LEU A 119 7.86 -10.74 -12.80
CA LEU A 119 8.38 -11.74 -11.86
C LEU A 119 9.92 -11.83 -11.88
N ALA A 120 10.54 -11.58 -13.04
CA ALA A 120 11.99 -11.61 -13.21
C ALA A 120 12.73 -10.50 -12.44
N THR A 121 12.14 -9.32 -12.29
CA THR A 121 12.74 -8.15 -11.62
C THR A 121 12.21 -7.92 -10.21
N ALA A 122 11.16 -8.64 -9.81
CA ALA A 122 10.56 -8.56 -8.48
C ALA A 122 11.54 -8.74 -7.31
N PRO A 123 12.51 -9.69 -7.33
CA PRO A 123 13.50 -9.82 -6.25
C PRO A 123 14.42 -8.60 -6.13
N GLU A 124 14.82 -8.02 -7.27
CA GLU A 124 15.67 -6.83 -7.33
C GLU A 124 14.95 -5.62 -6.72
N PHE A 125 13.67 -5.42 -7.07
CA PHE A 125 12.84 -4.38 -6.47
C PHE A 125 12.72 -4.55 -4.96
N LEU A 126 12.42 -5.76 -4.47
CA LEU A 126 12.30 -6.01 -3.04
C LEU A 126 13.61 -5.68 -2.30
N GLY A 127 14.76 -6.07 -2.87
CA GLY A 127 16.07 -5.75 -2.31
C GLY A 127 16.36 -4.25 -2.26
N LEU A 128 16.03 -3.51 -3.32
CA LEU A 128 16.15 -2.05 -3.35
C LEU A 128 15.21 -1.40 -2.34
N PHE A 129 13.95 -1.80 -2.32
CA PHE A 129 12.94 -1.27 -1.40
C PHE A 129 13.36 -1.44 0.06
N MET A 130 13.84 -2.63 0.43
CA MET A 130 14.30 -2.91 1.80
C MET A 130 15.52 -2.07 2.19
N ARG A 131 16.46 -1.82 1.26
CA ARG A 131 17.65 -1.01 1.53
C ARG A 131 17.36 0.48 1.62
N GLU A 132 16.60 1.02 0.68
CA GLU A 132 16.42 2.47 0.52
C GLU A 132 15.23 3.01 1.32
N VAL A 133 14.18 2.20 1.51
CA VAL A 133 12.93 2.60 2.16
C VAL A 133 12.74 1.88 3.50
N GLY A 134 13.02 0.58 3.55
CA GLY A 134 13.07 -0.21 4.80
C GLY A 134 11.73 -0.33 5.54
N VAL A 135 10.60 -0.08 4.87
CA VAL A 135 9.27 -0.24 5.46
C VAL A 135 8.89 -1.72 5.47
N VAL A 136 8.46 -2.20 6.64
CA VAL A 136 7.94 -3.56 6.82
C VAL A 136 6.64 -3.56 7.63
N PRO A 137 5.74 -4.54 7.40
CA PRO A 137 5.85 -5.60 6.38
C PRO A 137 5.49 -5.12 4.96
N VAL A 138 5.77 -5.96 3.96
CA VAL A 138 5.37 -5.78 2.56
C VAL A 138 4.43 -6.92 2.15
N TRP A 139 3.24 -6.57 1.65
CA TRP A 139 2.32 -7.50 1.02
C TRP A 139 2.90 -7.94 -0.32
N ILE A 140 2.85 -9.24 -0.60
CA ILE A 140 3.36 -9.82 -1.85
C ILE A 140 2.28 -10.73 -2.41
N CYS A 141 1.83 -10.44 -3.63
CA CYS A 141 0.83 -11.23 -4.34
C CYS A 141 1.35 -11.60 -5.73
N PRO A 142 1.73 -12.87 -5.96
CA PRO A 142 2.03 -13.35 -7.31
C PRO A 142 0.78 -13.33 -8.18
N VAL A 143 0.88 -12.76 -9.38
CA VAL A 143 -0.24 -12.61 -10.31
C VAL A 143 0.13 -13.21 -11.66
N ARG A 144 -0.86 -13.86 -12.29
CA ARG A 144 -0.79 -14.28 -13.69
C ARG A 144 -1.82 -13.50 -14.48
N HIS A 145 -1.36 -12.72 -15.44
CA HIS A 145 -2.22 -11.97 -16.33
C HIS A 145 -3.06 -12.92 -17.19
N ARG A 146 -4.32 -12.56 -17.43
CA ARG A 146 -5.22 -13.33 -18.30
C ARG A 146 -5.11 -12.79 -19.72
N SER A 147 -4.65 -13.65 -20.63
CA SER A 147 -4.53 -13.32 -22.06
C SER A 147 -5.84 -12.75 -22.63
N GLY A 148 -5.74 -11.70 -23.44
CA GLY A 148 -6.86 -11.09 -24.15
C GLY A 148 -7.58 -9.96 -23.41
N ILE A 149 -7.08 -9.54 -22.24
CA ILE A 149 -7.58 -8.36 -21.51
C ILE A 149 -6.45 -7.34 -21.44
N SER A 150 -6.59 -6.20 -22.14
CA SER A 150 -5.63 -5.09 -22.03
C SER A 150 -6.33 -3.85 -21.47
N SER A 151 -5.68 -3.17 -20.55
CA SER A 151 -6.12 -1.86 -20.03
C SER A 151 -5.09 -0.81 -20.45
N PRO A 152 -5.47 0.18 -21.28
CA PRO A 152 -4.52 1.20 -21.73
C PRO A 152 -4.03 2.07 -20.56
N LEU A 153 -4.87 2.29 -19.55
CA LEU A 153 -4.53 3.13 -18.39
C LEU A 153 -3.75 2.40 -17.31
N PHE A 154 -3.71 1.07 -17.35
CA PHE A 154 -2.97 0.26 -16.38
C PHE A 154 -2.53 -1.05 -17.03
N PRO A 155 -1.55 -1.00 -17.95
CA PRO A 155 -1.08 -2.19 -18.65
C PRO A 155 -0.43 -3.16 -17.68
N ALA A 156 -0.65 -4.46 -17.90
CA ALA A 156 0.05 -5.48 -17.15
C ALA A 156 1.56 -5.44 -17.50
N PRO A 157 2.47 -5.46 -16.52
CA PRO A 157 3.90 -5.33 -16.79
C PRO A 157 4.51 -6.60 -17.42
N ALA A 158 3.85 -7.76 -17.25
CA ALA A 158 4.23 -9.03 -17.85
C ALA A 158 3.07 -10.05 -17.74
N ASP A 159 3.19 -11.20 -18.42
CA ASP A 159 2.27 -12.34 -18.24
C ASP A 159 2.26 -12.88 -16.80
N ARG A 160 3.40 -12.79 -16.11
CA ARG A 160 3.58 -13.15 -14.71
C ARG A 160 4.31 -12.02 -14.01
N TYR A 161 3.68 -11.51 -12.96
CA TYR A 161 4.18 -10.37 -12.22
C TYR A 161 3.88 -10.54 -10.73
N VAL A 162 4.46 -9.70 -9.91
CA VAL A 162 4.27 -9.67 -8.47
C VAL A 162 3.76 -8.28 -8.09
N ASN A 163 2.63 -8.25 -7.41
CA ASN A 163 2.13 -7.04 -6.78
C ASN A 163 2.77 -6.91 -5.39
N PHE A 164 3.36 -5.75 -5.12
CA PHE A 164 3.91 -5.35 -3.83
C PHE A 164 3.06 -4.24 -3.24
N GLY A 165 2.45 -4.51 -2.09
CA GLY A 165 1.66 -3.54 -1.34
C GLY A 165 2.33 -3.15 -0.04
N PHE A 166 2.47 -1.86 0.21
CA PHE A 166 3.07 -1.35 1.43
C PHE A 166 2.35 -0.09 1.89
N TRP A 167 2.00 -0.06 3.19
CA TRP A 167 1.21 1.02 3.79
C TRP A 167 1.86 1.49 5.09
N ASP A 168 2.66 2.56 4.99
CA ASP A 168 3.31 3.11 6.18
C ASP A 168 3.62 4.61 6.07
N THR A 169 4.20 5.16 7.13
CA THR A 169 4.72 6.52 7.17
C THR A 169 6.16 6.52 7.66
N LEU A 170 7.08 6.97 6.82
CA LEU A 170 8.47 7.16 7.20
C LEU A 170 8.65 8.50 7.91
N ARG A 171 9.37 8.49 9.02
CA ARG A 171 9.79 9.69 9.75
C ARG A 171 11.28 9.89 9.61
N PHE A 172 11.71 11.05 9.13
CA PHE A 172 13.10 11.35 8.82
C PHE A 172 13.44 12.80 9.16
N ARG A 173 14.74 13.11 9.27
CA ARG A 173 15.20 14.48 9.50
C ARG A 173 14.94 15.36 8.28
N ILE A 174 14.61 16.62 8.53
CA ILE A 174 14.46 17.59 7.45
C ILE A 174 15.77 17.69 6.66
N GLY A 175 15.68 17.60 5.34
CA GLY A 175 16.80 17.75 4.41
C GLY A 175 16.48 17.22 3.02
N TYR A 176 15.59 16.25 2.93
CA TYR A 176 15.18 15.64 1.67
C TYR A 176 14.11 16.45 0.91
N PRO A 177 14.03 16.36 -0.42
CA PRO A 177 12.94 16.95 -1.19
C PRO A 177 11.59 16.31 -0.85
N THR A 178 10.49 16.97 -1.23
CA THR A 178 9.14 16.39 -1.07
C THR A 178 8.99 15.14 -1.92
N GLY A 179 8.46 14.07 -1.32
CA GLY A 179 8.24 12.80 -1.99
C GLY A 179 9.54 12.02 -2.24
N HIS A 180 10.59 12.26 -1.45
CA HIS A 180 11.91 11.68 -1.69
C HIS A 180 11.86 10.15 -1.79
N PHE A 181 11.22 9.49 -0.82
CA PHE A 181 11.14 8.03 -0.80
C PHE A 181 10.14 7.51 -1.82
N ASN A 182 9.01 8.19 -2.04
CA ASN A 182 8.06 7.85 -3.10
C ASN A 182 8.76 7.89 -4.48
N ARG A 183 9.61 8.88 -4.73
CA ARG A 183 10.37 9.01 -5.98
C ARG A 183 11.39 7.89 -6.17
N ILE A 184 12.07 7.45 -5.10
CA ILE A 184 12.97 6.29 -5.16
C ILE A 184 12.18 5.05 -5.59
N VAL A 185 11.02 4.82 -4.97
CA VAL A 185 10.15 3.69 -5.31
C VAL A 185 9.65 3.78 -6.75
N GLU A 186 9.13 4.94 -7.16
CA GLU A 186 8.62 5.18 -8.52
C GLU A 186 9.69 4.97 -9.58
N GLN A 187 10.90 5.50 -9.36
CA GLN A 187 12.02 5.30 -10.27
C GLN A 187 12.40 3.82 -10.38
N ALA A 188 12.52 3.12 -9.24
CA ALA A 188 12.83 1.70 -9.24
C ALA A 188 11.77 0.87 -9.96
N VAL A 189 10.48 1.21 -9.80
CA VAL A 189 9.38 0.55 -10.51
C VAL A 189 9.49 0.79 -12.01
N THR A 190 9.72 2.04 -12.45
CA THR A 190 9.91 2.36 -13.87
C THR A 190 11.11 1.61 -14.46
N ASP A 191 12.26 1.66 -13.79
CA ASP A 191 13.52 1.05 -14.28
C ASP A 191 13.41 -0.47 -14.41
N LEU A 192 12.62 -1.10 -13.54
CA LEU A 192 12.42 -2.55 -13.50
C LEU A 192 11.21 -3.02 -14.33
N GLY A 193 10.66 -2.14 -15.17
CA GLY A 193 9.56 -2.46 -16.09
C GLY A 193 8.23 -2.70 -15.40
N GLY A 194 8.03 -2.14 -14.22
CA GLY A 194 6.80 -2.22 -13.45
C GLY A 194 5.85 -1.05 -13.69
N ILE A 195 4.76 -1.04 -12.92
CA ILE A 195 3.75 0.01 -12.92
C ILE A 195 3.22 0.26 -11.51
N LYS A 196 2.93 1.53 -11.18
CA LYS A 196 2.40 1.94 -9.88
C LYS A 196 0.90 2.23 -9.95
N SER A 197 0.14 1.76 -8.97
CA SER A 197 -1.27 2.11 -8.84
C SER A 197 -1.49 3.58 -8.47
N LEU A 198 -2.48 4.23 -9.07
CA LEU A 198 -2.71 5.68 -8.99
C LEU A 198 -3.66 6.14 -7.87
N TYR A 199 -3.89 5.32 -6.84
CA TYR A 199 -4.78 5.68 -5.72
C TYR A 199 -4.07 6.54 -4.64
N SER A 200 -2.75 6.61 -4.69
CA SER A 200 -1.89 7.34 -3.75
C SER A 200 -1.14 8.48 -4.44
N SER A 201 -0.50 9.36 -3.65
CA SER A 201 0.38 10.41 -4.17
C SER A 201 1.38 9.85 -5.17
N SER A 202 1.50 10.50 -6.32
CA SER A 202 2.43 10.15 -7.39
C SER A 202 3.32 11.33 -7.73
N PHE A 203 4.57 11.08 -8.09
CA PHE A 203 5.56 12.13 -8.30
C PHE A 203 6.23 12.10 -9.69
N TYR A 204 5.73 11.26 -10.59
CA TYR A 204 6.19 11.17 -11.98
C TYR A 204 6.16 12.53 -12.70
N PRO A 205 7.18 12.85 -13.52
CA PRO A 205 7.10 13.91 -14.50
C PRO A 205 5.94 13.67 -15.48
N GLU A 206 5.28 14.74 -15.92
CA GLU A 206 4.08 14.69 -16.77
C GLU A 206 4.27 13.85 -18.04
N GLN A 207 5.38 14.05 -18.76
CA GLN A 207 5.66 13.28 -19.97
C GLN A 207 5.84 11.78 -19.68
N GLU A 208 6.46 11.42 -18.57
CA GLU A 208 6.64 10.02 -18.18
C GLU A 208 5.30 9.40 -17.77
N PHE A 209 4.52 10.13 -16.97
CA PHE A 209 3.18 9.73 -16.58
C PHE A 209 2.30 9.43 -17.80
N HIS A 210 2.26 10.33 -18.79
CA HIS A 210 1.46 10.11 -19.99
C HIS A 210 1.91 8.87 -20.76
N ARG A 211 3.21 8.58 -20.84
CA ARG A 211 3.70 7.34 -21.48
C ARG A 211 3.27 6.08 -20.74
N MET A 212 3.24 6.11 -19.41
CA MET A 212 2.90 4.94 -18.59
C MET A 212 1.39 4.69 -18.51
N TYR A 213 0.58 5.76 -18.46
CA TYR A 213 -0.85 5.68 -18.18
C TYR A 213 -1.70 6.10 -19.38
N GLY A 214 -1.59 5.34 -20.48
CA GLY A 214 -2.50 5.36 -21.63
C GLY A 214 -2.18 6.31 -22.76
N GLY A 215 -1.31 7.31 -22.58
CA GLY A 215 -0.85 8.19 -23.66
C GLY A 215 -1.98 8.72 -24.55
N ASP A 216 -1.88 8.49 -25.85
CA ASP A 216 -2.88 8.92 -26.82
C ASP A 216 -4.23 8.20 -26.64
N ALA A 217 -4.24 6.94 -26.20
CA ALA A 217 -5.50 6.23 -25.91
C ALA A 217 -6.28 6.90 -24.78
N TYR A 218 -5.61 7.46 -23.76
CA TYR A 218 -6.29 8.28 -22.74
C TYR A 218 -6.88 9.55 -23.36
N ARG A 219 -6.15 10.22 -24.25
CA ARG A 219 -6.62 11.45 -24.90
C ARG A 219 -7.86 11.20 -25.76
N GLU A 220 -7.86 10.15 -26.57
CA GLU A 220 -9.01 9.77 -27.40
C GLU A 220 -10.25 9.48 -26.55
N LEU A 221 -10.08 8.78 -25.41
CA LEU A 221 -11.16 8.54 -24.46
C LEU A 221 -11.66 9.85 -23.84
N LYS A 222 -10.75 10.75 -23.48
CA LYS A 222 -11.09 12.05 -22.89
C LYS A 222 -11.91 12.91 -23.85
N GLU A 223 -11.49 12.99 -25.11
CA GLU A 223 -12.19 13.74 -26.16
C GLU A 223 -13.57 13.13 -26.48
N SER A 224 -13.67 11.79 -26.49
CA SER A 224 -14.92 11.10 -26.83
C SER A 224 -15.97 11.18 -25.72
N TYR A 225 -15.56 11.11 -24.46
CA TYR A 225 -16.47 10.95 -23.32
C TYR A 225 -16.55 12.17 -22.40
N ASP A 226 -15.61 13.10 -22.49
CA ASP A 226 -15.61 14.34 -21.71
C ASP A 226 -15.00 15.53 -22.50
N PRO A 227 -15.54 15.84 -23.70
CA PRO A 227 -15.01 16.93 -24.55
C PRO A 227 -15.11 18.32 -23.89
N GLY A 228 -16.00 18.47 -22.91
CA GLY A 228 -16.17 19.71 -22.14
C GLY A 228 -15.23 19.83 -20.93
N GLY A 229 -14.43 18.80 -20.63
CA GLY A 229 -13.50 18.81 -19.50
C GLY A 229 -14.16 18.92 -18.13
N ALA A 230 -15.34 18.33 -17.95
CA ALA A 230 -16.06 18.36 -16.68
C ALA A 230 -15.35 17.53 -15.60
N LEU A 231 -14.68 16.44 -16.02
CA LEU A 231 -13.78 15.67 -15.17
C LEU A 231 -12.38 16.26 -15.30
N GLY A 232 -11.59 16.32 -14.23
CA GLY A 232 -10.19 16.76 -14.33
C GLY A 232 -9.33 15.86 -15.23
N GLU A 233 -8.14 16.33 -15.60
CA GLU A 233 -7.12 15.51 -16.25
C GLU A 233 -6.57 14.45 -15.29
N LEU A 234 -6.22 13.27 -15.83
CA LEU A 234 -5.69 12.17 -15.02
C LEU A 234 -4.41 12.57 -14.27
N TYR A 235 -3.51 13.29 -14.94
CA TYR A 235 -2.28 13.80 -14.33
C TYR A 235 -2.56 14.82 -13.22
N ASP A 236 -3.50 15.73 -13.45
CA ASP A 236 -3.87 16.74 -12.45
C ASP A 236 -4.41 16.09 -11.18
N LYS A 237 -5.27 15.08 -11.34
CA LYS A 237 -5.85 14.33 -10.23
C LYS A 237 -4.79 13.52 -9.47
N CYS A 238 -3.93 12.79 -10.18
CA CYS A 238 -3.04 11.80 -9.58
C CYS A 238 -1.70 12.37 -9.09
N VAL A 239 -1.21 13.45 -9.71
CA VAL A 239 0.11 14.04 -9.42
C VAL A 239 -0.03 15.45 -8.84
N ARG A 240 -0.88 16.31 -9.43
CA ARG A 240 -1.04 17.70 -8.93
C ARG A 240 -2.04 17.81 -7.78
N ALA A 241 -2.82 16.76 -7.52
CA ALA A 241 -3.91 16.72 -6.55
C ALA A 241 -4.92 17.89 -6.73
N ARG A 242 -5.32 18.12 -7.98
CA ARG A 242 -6.29 19.15 -8.40
C ARG A 242 -7.55 18.54 -8.99
#